data_AF-A0A0C1K017-F1
#
_entry.id   AF-A0A0C1K017-F1
#
_cell.length_a   1.000
_cell.length_b   1.000
_cell.length_c   1.000
_cell.angle_alpha   90.00
_cell.angle_beta   90.00
_cell.angle_gamma   90.00
#
_symmetry.space_group_name_H-M   'P 1'
#
loop_
_entity.id
_entity.type
_entity.pdbx_description
1 polymer ?
#
loop_
_entity_poly.entity_id
_entity_poly.type
_entity_poly.pdbx_seq_one_letter_code
_entity_poly.pdbx_strand_id
1 'polypeptide(L)'
;MENASPLSDPSAHGLSIYSSSSSIQTSLNASQASKPHDKIEAVFQSIKTLKDNRSPSFQSDSTHTLSAKHEIWELKTSVLSEVLHQESSPHVTIQQATSGTNGCYIIKYNFEGKKIEGVFKPINETEKTRKGIPANQQATREYLGYMLSQYLTASLIKKGIKIEIQNFGVPPTSIATVDKTISILEEGQIGSFQKFKKGIPLADLENDTLMNIHINELMKMLVIDIIMLNTDRHLGNAFLTDKGSIVLIDQGSTFPGLDSLKKGKTNDNLGFDWMFINFTKEKIPVAWHELILSIPPRELYTNLVESLNELQSIHPHSSDLNISGNVLFNSMTSLLFLQHWVKNAGQELPSRELLRCFISERIPYLYAVKKDASKEITTLQAQSIHNFERNKNTLANTLDNDLQEGKSGYYATDPVFLTVVKEAWKEFESTLPPKERGEISPKTFLDHWESAEQIVSTKLTRLTFKETNQLAREYFSAK
;
A
#
# COMPACT_ATOMS: atom_id res chain seq x y z
N MET A 1 9.08 -52.99 -38.56
CA MET A 1 7.72 -53.17 -38.02
C MET A 1 7.89 -53.62 -36.59
N GLU A 2 7.91 -52.66 -35.67
CA GLU A 2 8.03 -52.91 -34.23
C GLU A 2 6.98 -52.10 -33.49
N ASN A 3 6.47 -52.72 -32.44
CA ASN A 3 5.21 -52.44 -31.76
C ASN A 3 5.16 -51.06 -31.10
N ALA A 4 4.07 -50.33 -31.36
CA ALA A 4 3.67 -49.16 -30.60
C ALA A 4 2.88 -49.60 -29.36
N SER A 5 3.28 -49.13 -28.18
CA SER A 5 2.46 -49.09 -26.97
C SER A 5 1.98 -47.65 -26.75
N PRO A 6 0.70 -47.43 -26.36
CA PRO A 6 0.16 -46.09 -26.18
C PRO A 6 0.54 -45.50 -24.83
N LEU A 7 0.95 -44.24 -24.84
CA LEU A 7 1.11 -43.40 -23.66
C LEU A 7 -0.25 -43.18 -23.00
N SER A 8 -0.37 -43.59 -21.74
CA SER A 8 -1.48 -43.27 -20.84
C SER A 8 -1.32 -41.86 -20.28
N ASP A 9 -2.38 -41.09 -20.44
CA ASP A 9 -2.64 -39.75 -19.90
C ASP A 9 -2.62 -39.75 -18.35
N PRO A 10 -1.84 -38.87 -17.67
CA PRO A 10 -2.08 -38.57 -16.28
C PRO A 10 -3.16 -37.49 -16.16
N SER A 11 -4.37 -37.99 -15.98
CA SER A 11 -5.56 -37.37 -15.39
C SER A 11 -5.36 -36.07 -14.59
N ALA A 12 -6.03 -35.03 -15.08
CA ALA A 12 -6.95 -34.15 -14.37
C ALA A 12 -7.07 -34.34 -12.84
N HIS A 13 -6.32 -33.54 -12.09
CA HIS A 13 -6.70 -33.10 -10.74
C HIS A 13 -6.50 -31.59 -10.62
N GLY A 14 -7.27 -30.84 -11.41
CA GLY A 14 -7.53 -29.42 -11.17
C GLY A 14 -8.88 -29.28 -10.48
N LEU A 15 -8.93 -29.43 -9.15
CA LEU A 15 -10.09 -29.03 -8.38
C LEU A 15 -10.15 -27.49 -8.39
N SER A 16 -11.02 -26.97 -9.26
CA SER A 16 -11.41 -25.56 -9.32
C SER A 16 -12.05 -25.14 -8.00
N ILE A 17 -11.35 -24.30 -7.23
CA ILE A 17 -11.86 -23.63 -6.02
C ILE A 17 -12.56 -22.30 -6.38
N TYR A 18 -12.73 -21.98 -7.67
CA TYR A 18 -13.39 -20.78 -8.19
C TYR A 18 -14.93 -20.76 -8.01
N SER A 19 -15.50 -21.62 -7.16
CA SER A 19 -16.95 -21.79 -7.06
C SER A 19 -17.63 -20.89 -6.01
N SER A 20 -16.90 -20.24 -5.10
CA SER A 20 -17.53 -19.44 -4.04
C SER A 20 -18.10 -18.14 -4.59
N SER A 21 -17.32 -17.32 -5.31
CA SER A 21 -17.74 -16.02 -5.83
C SER A 21 -18.86 -16.14 -6.88
N SER A 22 -18.75 -17.13 -7.78
CA SER A 22 -19.76 -17.40 -8.82
C SER A 22 -21.06 -18.00 -8.24
N SER A 23 -20.99 -18.88 -7.23
CA SER A 23 -22.20 -19.40 -6.56
C SER A 23 -22.95 -18.33 -5.76
N ILE A 24 -22.23 -17.36 -5.18
CA ILE A 24 -22.84 -16.23 -4.45
C ILE A 24 -23.63 -15.32 -5.39
N GLN A 25 -23.06 -14.91 -6.53
CA GLN A 25 -23.81 -14.13 -7.54
C GLN A 25 -25.00 -14.91 -8.10
N THR A 26 -24.86 -16.22 -8.30
CA THR A 26 -25.94 -17.08 -8.78
C THR A 26 -27.08 -17.17 -7.74
N SER A 27 -26.76 -17.23 -6.44
CA SER A 27 -27.75 -17.26 -5.35
C SER A 27 -28.49 -15.93 -5.15
N LEU A 28 -27.81 -14.79 -5.34
CA LEU A 28 -28.40 -13.45 -5.24
C LEU A 28 -29.26 -13.09 -6.47
N ASN A 29 -28.88 -13.59 -7.65
CA ASN A 29 -29.62 -13.36 -8.91
C ASN A 29 -30.84 -14.27 -9.08
N ALA A 30 -30.94 -15.38 -8.35
CA ALA A 30 -32.03 -16.36 -8.49
C ALA A 30 -33.41 -15.85 -8.03
N SER A 31 -33.55 -14.63 -7.51
CA SER A 31 -34.85 -14.06 -7.19
C SER A 31 -34.88 -12.53 -7.29
N GLN A 32 -35.16 -12.03 -8.50
CA GLN A 32 -35.52 -10.62 -8.73
C GLN A 32 -36.84 -10.19 -8.02
N ALA A 33 -37.56 -11.14 -7.39
CA ALA A 33 -38.82 -10.89 -6.68
C ALA A 33 -38.73 -11.01 -5.14
N SER A 34 -37.55 -11.28 -4.57
CA SER A 34 -37.36 -11.42 -3.12
C SER A 34 -37.28 -10.06 -2.43
N LYS A 35 -37.83 -9.94 -1.20
CA LYS A 35 -37.71 -8.70 -0.41
C LYS A 35 -36.24 -8.51 -0.01
N PRO A 36 -35.74 -7.27 0.14
CA PRO A 36 -34.35 -7.00 0.56
C PRO A 36 -33.93 -7.78 1.82
N HIS A 37 -34.86 -7.96 2.75
CA HIS A 37 -34.67 -8.76 3.95
C HIS A 37 -34.30 -10.23 3.66
N ASP A 38 -34.97 -10.87 2.70
CA ASP A 38 -34.77 -12.30 2.41
C ASP A 38 -33.38 -12.56 1.80
N LYS A 39 -32.89 -11.63 0.99
CA LYS A 39 -31.54 -11.68 0.43
C LYS A 39 -30.47 -11.50 1.51
N ILE A 40 -30.66 -10.57 2.44
CA ILE A 40 -29.77 -10.40 3.59
C ILE A 40 -29.75 -11.68 4.43
N GLU A 41 -30.93 -12.26 4.72
CA GLU A 41 -31.02 -13.52 5.46
C GLU A 41 -30.26 -14.66 4.78
N ALA A 42 -30.45 -14.83 3.46
CA ALA A 42 -29.75 -15.86 2.70
C ALA A 42 -28.23 -15.73 2.83
N VAL A 43 -27.69 -14.51 2.75
CA VAL A 43 -26.25 -14.26 2.92
C VAL A 43 -25.78 -14.56 4.34
N PHE A 44 -26.55 -14.19 5.37
CA PHE A 44 -26.19 -14.53 6.75
C PHE A 44 -26.25 -16.03 7.04
N GLN A 45 -27.14 -16.78 6.38
CA GLN A 45 -27.15 -18.25 6.42
C GLN A 45 -25.95 -18.87 5.70
N SER A 46 -25.52 -18.31 4.56
CA SER A 46 -24.27 -18.70 3.89
C SER A 46 -23.06 -18.44 4.79
N ILE A 47 -23.01 -17.30 5.49
CA ILE A 47 -21.97 -16.98 6.47
C ILE A 47 -21.98 -17.98 7.64
N LYS A 48 -23.17 -18.34 8.14
CA LYS A 48 -23.31 -19.35 9.20
C LYS A 48 -22.78 -20.70 8.74
N THR A 49 -23.22 -21.17 7.57
CA THR A 49 -22.76 -22.41 6.95
C THR A 49 -21.24 -22.42 6.75
N LEU A 50 -20.65 -21.32 6.28
CA LEU A 50 -19.19 -21.18 6.12
C LEU A 50 -18.46 -21.36 7.47
N LYS A 51 -19.00 -20.78 8.54
CA LYS A 51 -18.42 -20.91 9.89
C LYS A 51 -18.57 -22.32 10.45
N ASP A 52 -19.73 -22.93 10.25
CA ASP A 52 -20.04 -24.27 10.77
C ASP A 52 -19.22 -25.35 10.06
N ASN A 53 -18.97 -25.19 8.76
CA ASN A 53 -18.19 -26.14 7.95
C ASN A 53 -16.67 -25.99 8.12
N ARG A 54 -16.18 -24.81 8.50
CA ARG A 54 -14.75 -24.60 8.80
C ARG A 54 -14.46 -25.04 10.23
N SER A 55 -14.25 -26.35 10.40
CA SER A 55 -13.73 -26.91 11.65
C SER A 55 -12.37 -26.26 11.98
N PRO A 56 -12.05 -25.94 13.26
CA PRO A 56 -10.80 -25.28 13.65
C PRO A 56 -9.52 -26.08 13.35
N SER A 57 -9.63 -27.32 12.84
CA SER A 57 -8.52 -28.23 12.54
C SER A 57 -8.01 -28.21 11.10
N PHE A 58 -8.62 -27.45 10.17
CA PHE A 58 -8.13 -27.36 8.79
C PHE A 58 -7.14 -26.19 8.63
N GLN A 59 -5.87 -26.47 8.92
CA GLN A 59 -4.75 -25.71 8.34
C GLN A 59 -4.58 -26.20 6.90
N SER A 60 -5.20 -25.54 5.92
CA SER A 60 -4.90 -25.84 4.51
C SER A 60 -3.56 -25.22 4.13
N ASP A 61 -2.66 -26.03 3.58
CA ASP A 61 -1.34 -25.64 3.07
C ASP A 61 -1.36 -24.71 1.84
N SER A 62 -2.54 -24.29 1.36
CA SER A 62 -2.65 -23.44 0.17
C SER A 62 -2.48 -21.96 0.50
N THR A 63 -1.53 -21.32 -0.18
CA THR A 63 -1.26 -19.88 -0.17
C THR A 63 -2.40 -19.02 -0.74
N HIS A 64 -3.44 -19.66 -1.31
CA HIS A 64 -4.50 -19.00 -2.06
C HIS A 64 -5.87 -19.00 -1.36
N THR A 65 -5.98 -19.53 -0.13
CA THR A 65 -7.25 -19.39 0.60
C THR A 65 -7.34 -18.00 1.19
N LEU A 66 -8.17 -17.16 0.56
CA LEU A 66 -8.69 -15.95 1.19
C LEU A 66 -9.07 -16.28 2.64
N SER A 67 -8.63 -15.45 3.59
CA SER A 67 -8.92 -15.74 4.99
C SER A 67 -10.44 -15.85 5.18
N ALA A 68 -10.93 -16.76 6.03
CA ALA A 68 -12.38 -16.88 6.28
C ALA A 68 -13.02 -15.52 6.63
N LYS A 69 -12.23 -14.62 7.22
CA LYS A 69 -12.63 -13.24 7.53
C LYS A 69 -12.89 -12.40 6.28
N HIS A 70 -12.12 -12.59 5.22
CA HIS A 70 -12.31 -11.92 3.94
C HIS A 70 -13.57 -12.42 3.23
N GLU A 71 -13.73 -13.73 3.06
CA GLU A 71 -14.92 -14.30 2.39
C GLU A 71 -16.22 -13.89 3.12
N ILE A 72 -16.21 -13.90 4.45
CA ILE A 72 -17.33 -13.39 5.26
C ILE A 72 -17.57 -11.89 5.01
N TRP A 73 -16.52 -11.11 4.78
CA TRP A 73 -16.64 -9.67 4.53
C TRP A 73 -17.15 -9.38 3.11
N GLU A 74 -16.68 -10.12 2.10
CA GLU A 74 -17.19 -10.03 0.73
C GLU A 74 -18.67 -10.41 0.67
N LEU A 75 -19.06 -11.50 1.35
CA LEU A 75 -20.46 -11.88 1.53
C LEU A 75 -21.29 -10.76 2.17
N LYS A 76 -20.77 -10.09 3.20
CA LYS A 76 -21.48 -8.95 3.81
C LYS A 76 -21.56 -7.74 2.88
N THR A 77 -20.55 -7.55 2.05
CA THR A 77 -20.48 -6.41 1.12
C THR A 77 -21.42 -6.59 -0.06
N SER A 78 -21.65 -7.83 -0.50
CA SER A 78 -22.56 -8.12 -1.63
C SER A 78 -24.03 -7.77 -1.36
N VAL A 79 -24.41 -7.58 -0.08
CA VAL A 79 -25.76 -7.13 0.31
C VAL A 79 -25.82 -5.66 0.68
N LEU A 80 -24.78 -4.87 0.38
CA LEU A 80 -24.75 -3.46 0.71
C LEU A 80 -25.91 -2.72 0.04
N SER A 81 -26.16 -3.00 -1.24
CA SER A 81 -27.33 -2.47 -1.97
C SER A 81 -28.61 -2.76 -1.19
N GLU A 82 -28.89 -4.01 -0.81
CA GLU A 82 -30.09 -4.39 -0.06
C GLU A 82 -30.23 -3.71 1.30
N VAL A 83 -29.11 -3.45 1.98
CA VAL A 83 -29.07 -2.67 3.22
C VAL A 83 -29.47 -1.21 2.94
N LEU A 84 -28.90 -0.60 1.91
CA LEU A 84 -29.17 0.79 1.55
C LEU A 84 -30.62 1.02 1.08
N HIS A 85 -31.23 0.03 0.44
CA HIS A 85 -32.66 0.04 0.10
C HIS A 85 -33.59 0.17 1.33
N GLN A 86 -33.07 -0.10 2.51
CA GLN A 86 -33.79 0.01 3.78
C GLN A 86 -33.41 1.30 4.52
N GLU A 87 -33.00 2.37 3.83
CA GLU A 87 -32.61 3.65 4.46
C GLU A 87 -33.66 4.22 5.43
N SER A 88 -34.95 4.05 5.13
CA SER A 88 -36.05 4.48 6.00
C SER A 88 -36.30 3.56 7.21
N SER A 89 -35.60 2.42 7.28
CA SER A 89 -35.70 1.46 8.37
C SER A 89 -34.92 1.96 9.59
N PRO A 90 -35.46 1.80 10.82
CA PRO A 90 -34.71 2.10 12.05
C PRO A 90 -33.47 1.21 12.25
N HIS A 91 -33.33 0.16 11.44
CA HIS A 91 -32.21 -0.78 11.48
C HIS A 91 -31.01 -0.33 10.66
N VAL A 92 -31.18 0.70 9.84
CA VAL A 92 -30.14 1.27 8.97
C VAL A 92 -29.80 2.67 9.45
N THR A 93 -28.51 2.96 9.52
CA THR A 93 -28.02 4.32 9.74
C THR A 93 -26.97 4.60 8.70
N ILE A 94 -27.15 5.71 7.99
CA ILE A 94 -26.20 6.20 7.00
C ILE A 94 -25.84 7.62 7.44
N GLN A 95 -24.55 7.85 7.65
CA GLN A 95 -24.05 9.13 8.07
C GLN A 95 -22.84 9.50 7.23
N GLN A 96 -22.88 10.64 6.56
CA GLN A 96 -21.67 11.21 5.97
C GLN A 96 -20.71 11.62 7.09
N ALA A 97 -19.44 11.24 6.98
CA ALA A 97 -18.44 11.63 7.95
C ALA A 97 -18.32 13.17 7.97
N THR A 98 -18.56 13.78 9.15
CA THR A 98 -18.62 15.24 9.32
C THR A 98 -17.24 15.91 9.37
N SER A 99 -16.17 15.12 9.45
CA SER A 99 -14.78 15.56 9.47
C SER A 99 -14.00 14.77 8.41
N GLY A 100 -13.58 15.43 7.32
CA GLY A 100 -12.80 14.80 6.26
C GLY A 100 -13.19 15.26 4.85
N THR A 101 -12.62 14.58 3.86
CA THR A 101 -12.94 14.73 2.43
C THR A 101 -14.40 14.40 2.14
N ASN A 102 -15.00 15.08 1.15
CA ASN A 102 -16.29 14.66 0.60
C ASN A 102 -16.24 13.18 0.13
N GLY A 103 -17.38 12.49 0.12
CA GLY A 103 -17.43 11.10 -0.36
C GLY A 103 -17.02 10.02 0.64
N CYS A 104 -17.35 10.18 1.94
CA CYS A 104 -17.08 9.17 2.97
C CYS A 104 -18.33 8.95 3.84
N TYR A 105 -18.83 7.71 3.85
CA TYR A 105 -20.12 7.35 4.44
C TYR A 105 -20.00 6.22 5.44
N ILE A 106 -20.43 6.45 6.68
CA ILE A 106 -20.54 5.43 7.71
C ILE A 106 -21.90 4.74 7.55
N ILE A 107 -21.88 3.46 7.22
CA ILE A 107 -23.08 2.63 7.04
C ILE A 107 -23.15 1.62 8.18
N LYS A 108 -24.28 1.61 8.87
CA LYS A 108 -24.59 0.66 9.94
C LYS A 108 -25.91 -0.04 9.63
N TYR A 109 -25.88 -1.37 9.70
CA TYR A 109 -27.06 -2.24 9.68
C TYR A 109 -27.06 -3.11 10.91
N ASN A 110 -28.17 -3.13 11.64
CA ASN A 110 -28.35 -3.97 12.81
C ASN A 110 -29.80 -4.45 12.93
N PHE A 111 -30.01 -5.71 12.58
CA PHE A 111 -31.32 -6.35 12.68
C PHE A 111 -31.16 -7.80 13.13
N GLU A 112 -31.91 -8.23 14.15
CA GLU A 112 -31.91 -9.63 14.64
C GLU A 112 -30.51 -10.22 14.91
N GLY A 113 -29.58 -9.40 15.43
CA GLY A 113 -28.20 -9.83 15.70
C GLY A 113 -27.29 -9.88 14.47
N LYS A 114 -27.82 -9.62 13.27
CA LYS A 114 -27.07 -9.47 12.02
C LYS A 114 -26.54 -8.05 11.94
N LYS A 115 -25.21 -7.92 11.96
CA LYS A 115 -24.51 -6.62 11.99
C LYS A 115 -23.60 -6.44 10.79
N ILE A 116 -23.74 -5.30 10.13
CA ILE A 116 -22.81 -4.77 9.13
C ILE A 116 -22.49 -3.34 9.58
N GLU A 117 -21.20 -3.03 9.71
CA GLU A 117 -20.75 -1.69 10.08
C GLU A 117 -19.48 -1.41 9.29
N GLY A 118 -19.51 -0.38 8.45
CA GLY A 118 -18.42 -0.09 7.53
C GLY A 118 -18.41 1.34 7.05
N VAL A 119 -17.32 1.70 6.41
CA VAL A 119 -17.08 2.98 5.75
C VAL A 119 -17.11 2.72 4.25
N PHE A 120 -18.03 3.39 3.56
CA PHE A 120 -18.15 3.37 2.11
C PHE A 120 -17.57 4.66 1.51
N LYS A 121 -16.70 4.50 0.51
CA LYS A 121 -16.09 5.61 -0.23
C LYS A 121 -16.37 5.42 -1.73
N PRO A 122 -17.38 6.10 -2.31
CA PRO A 122 -17.68 6.00 -3.73
C PRO A 122 -16.61 6.66 -4.59
N ILE A 123 -16.22 5.97 -5.66
CA ILE A 123 -15.19 6.35 -6.64
C ILE A 123 -15.40 7.78 -7.17
N ASN A 124 -16.65 8.16 -7.45
CA ASN A 124 -16.99 9.42 -8.10
C ASN A 124 -17.01 10.63 -7.15
N GLU A 125 -16.98 10.40 -5.84
CA GLU A 125 -17.05 11.49 -4.85
C GLU A 125 -15.77 11.64 -4.04
N THR A 126 -14.85 10.67 -4.14
CA THR A 126 -13.52 10.88 -3.58
C THR A 126 -12.91 12.13 -4.22
N GLU A 127 -12.48 13.06 -3.37
CA GLU A 127 -11.95 14.34 -3.84
C GLU A 127 -10.81 14.15 -4.85
N LYS A 128 -10.51 15.19 -5.64
CA LYS A 128 -9.31 15.28 -6.51
C LYS A 128 -7.99 15.27 -5.72
N THR A 129 -7.97 14.63 -4.55
CA THR A 129 -6.98 14.81 -3.51
C THR A 129 -5.73 14.01 -3.79
N ARG A 130 -4.63 14.76 -3.80
CA ARG A 130 -3.23 14.40 -4.04
C ARG A 130 -2.85 14.30 -5.52
N LYS A 131 -1.96 15.21 -5.94
CA LYS A 131 -1.44 15.29 -7.31
C LYS A 131 -0.81 13.95 -7.71
N GLY A 132 -1.45 13.27 -8.64
CA GLY A 132 -0.90 12.13 -9.37
C GLY A 132 -1.61 10.79 -9.15
N ILE A 133 -2.45 10.66 -8.12
CA ILE A 133 -3.34 9.50 -7.99
C ILE A 133 -4.64 9.81 -8.73
N PRO A 134 -5.06 9.01 -9.73
CA PRO A 134 -6.34 9.20 -10.38
C PRO A 134 -7.48 9.06 -9.36
N ALA A 135 -8.40 10.04 -9.32
CA ALA A 135 -9.49 10.09 -8.33
C ALA A 135 -10.32 8.79 -8.36
N ASN A 136 -10.53 8.25 -9.55
CA ASN A 136 -11.32 7.05 -9.77
C ASN A 136 -10.66 5.74 -9.31
N GLN A 137 -9.38 5.74 -8.92
CA GLN A 137 -8.65 4.52 -8.54
C GLN A 137 -8.49 4.32 -7.02
N GLN A 138 -9.02 5.23 -6.19
CA GLN A 138 -8.86 5.13 -4.73
C GLN A 138 -9.48 3.86 -4.16
N ALA A 139 -10.64 3.45 -4.66
CA ALA A 139 -11.32 2.24 -4.19
C ALA A 139 -10.47 0.97 -4.41
N THR A 140 -9.87 0.83 -5.60
CA THR A 140 -8.94 -0.26 -5.91
C THR A 140 -7.73 -0.25 -4.99
N ARG A 141 -7.21 0.93 -4.63
CA ARG A 141 -6.06 1.09 -3.74
C ARG A 141 -6.39 0.71 -2.30
N GLU A 142 -7.57 1.07 -1.82
CA GLU A 142 -8.12 0.59 -0.54
C GLU A 142 -8.20 -0.94 -0.47
N TYR A 143 -8.68 -1.56 -1.55
CA TYR A 143 -8.75 -3.02 -1.68
C TYR A 143 -7.34 -3.66 -1.74
N LEU A 144 -6.44 -3.15 -2.58
CA LEU A 144 -5.07 -3.65 -2.69
C LEU A 144 -4.29 -3.54 -1.37
N GLY A 145 -4.48 -2.46 -0.62
CA GLY A 145 -3.85 -2.30 0.69
C GLY A 145 -4.32 -3.36 1.69
N TYR A 146 -5.60 -3.71 1.64
CA TYR A 146 -6.11 -4.84 2.40
C TYR A 146 -5.52 -6.18 1.92
N MET A 147 -5.45 -6.43 0.61
CA MET A 147 -4.88 -7.67 0.07
C MET A 147 -3.42 -7.87 0.45
N LEU A 148 -2.60 -6.81 0.38
CA LEU A 148 -1.22 -6.86 0.87
C LEU A 148 -1.17 -7.20 2.37
N SER A 149 -2.04 -6.60 3.18
CA SER A 149 -2.08 -6.90 4.62
C SER A 149 -2.38 -8.38 4.91
N GLN A 150 -3.25 -9.00 4.12
CA GLN A 150 -3.57 -10.42 4.24
C GLN A 150 -2.37 -11.27 3.83
N TYR A 151 -1.72 -10.94 2.72
CA TYR A 151 -0.53 -11.64 2.25
C TYR A 151 0.59 -11.64 3.30
N LEU A 152 0.90 -10.47 3.86
CA LEU A 152 1.95 -10.33 4.87
C LEU A 152 1.60 -11.06 6.17
N THR A 153 0.34 -11.03 6.58
CA THR A 153 -0.15 -11.79 7.76
C THR A 153 -0.04 -13.29 7.53
N ALA A 154 -0.42 -13.79 6.35
CA ALA A 154 -0.29 -15.20 5.98
C ALA A 154 1.18 -15.63 5.91
N SER A 155 2.06 -14.77 5.38
CA SER A 155 3.50 -15.01 5.32
C SER A 155 4.11 -15.19 6.71
N LEU A 156 3.75 -14.32 7.67
CA LEU A 156 4.18 -14.44 9.07
C LEU A 156 3.79 -15.79 9.68
N ILE A 157 2.53 -16.20 9.48
CA ILE A 157 2.01 -17.49 9.99
C ILE A 157 2.72 -18.67 9.33
N LYS A 158 2.76 -18.70 7.99
CA LYS A 158 3.34 -19.80 7.20
C LYS A 158 4.82 -20.01 7.51
N LYS A 159 5.55 -18.94 7.77
CA LYS A 159 7.00 -18.99 8.08
C LYS A 159 7.29 -19.19 9.57
N GLY A 160 6.27 -19.19 10.44
CA GLY A 160 6.45 -19.33 11.88
C GLY A 160 7.24 -18.19 12.54
N ILE A 161 7.25 -17.01 11.91
CA ILE A 161 8.02 -15.85 12.39
C ILE A 161 7.26 -15.22 13.57
N LYS A 162 7.93 -15.15 14.72
CA LYS A 162 7.32 -14.68 15.97
C LYS A 162 7.49 -13.16 16.11
N ILE A 163 6.51 -12.42 15.60
CA ILE A 163 6.36 -10.98 15.85
C ILE A 163 5.09 -10.78 16.68
N GLU A 164 5.17 -9.97 17.72
CA GLU A 164 4.03 -9.63 18.56
C GLU A 164 3.14 -8.57 17.87
N ILE A 165 2.40 -9.03 16.86
CA ILE A 165 1.31 -8.31 16.20
C ILE A 165 0.13 -9.26 15.96
N GLN A 166 -1.09 -8.73 15.97
CA GLN A 166 -2.27 -9.55 15.66
C GLN A 166 -2.43 -9.84 14.16
N ASN A 167 -2.07 -8.88 13.32
CA ASN A 167 -2.10 -8.89 11.85
C ASN A 167 -1.52 -7.55 11.35
N PHE A 168 -1.43 -7.37 10.03
CA PHE A 168 -0.94 -6.15 9.38
C PHE A 168 -1.87 -4.92 9.45
N GLY A 169 -2.98 -5.00 10.19
CA GLY A 169 -3.70 -3.83 10.70
C GLY A 169 -4.65 -3.16 9.72
N VAL A 170 -4.70 -3.55 8.45
CA VAL A 170 -5.70 -3.03 7.50
C VAL A 170 -7.02 -3.78 7.71
N PRO A 171 -8.15 -3.10 7.99
CA PRO A 171 -9.45 -3.75 8.14
C PRO A 171 -9.89 -4.45 6.84
N PRO A 172 -10.75 -5.48 6.91
CA PRO A 172 -11.40 -6.04 5.74
C PRO A 172 -11.98 -4.96 4.84
N THR A 173 -11.55 -4.93 3.59
CA THR A 173 -12.01 -4.01 2.55
C THR A 173 -12.43 -4.83 1.34
N SER A 174 -13.57 -4.48 0.75
CA SER A 174 -14.07 -5.04 -0.50
C SER A 174 -14.56 -3.91 -1.39
N ILE A 175 -14.83 -4.18 -2.67
CA ILE A 175 -15.58 -3.26 -3.53
C ILE A 175 -17.07 -3.54 -3.37
N ALA A 176 -17.86 -2.48 -3.38
CA ALA A 176 -19.31 -2.51 -3.28
C ALA A 176 -19.94 -1.60 -4.33
N THR A 177 -21.16 -1.94 -4.75
CA THR A 177 -21.99 -1.12 -5.63
C THR A 177 -23.22 -0.64 -4.86
N VAL A 178 -23.69 0.55 -5.20
CA VAL A 178 -24.96 1.13 -4.76
C VAL A 178 -25.92 1.12 -5.94
N ASP A 179 -26.85 0.18 -5.97
CA ASP A 179 -27.70 -0.04 -7.15
C ASP A 179 -28.95 0.86 -7.21
N LYS A 180 -29.12 1.80 -6.25
CA LYS A 180 -30.22 2.79 -6.26
C LYS A 180 -29.82 4.09 -5.60
N THR A 181 -30.41 5.17 -6.08
CA THR A 181 -30.29 6.49 -5.45
C THR A 181 -30.90 6.43 -4.06
N ILE A 182 -30.12 6.80 -3.06
CA ILE A 182 -30.59 7.07 -1.70
C ILE A 182 -30.40 8.57 -1.42
N SER A 183 -30.91 9.08 -0.30
CA SER A 183 -30.98 10.53 -0.07
C SER A 183 -29.65 11.28 -0.22
N ILE A 184 -28.52 10.58 -0.02
CA ILE A 184 -27.17 11.14 -0.07
C ILE A 184 -26.19 10.41 -1.02
N LEU A 185 -26.60 9.35 -1.74
CA LEU A 185 -25.74 8.64 -2.72
C LEU A 185 -26.50 8.44 -4.03
N GLU A 186 -25.80 8.62 -5.15
CA GLU A 186 -26.37 8.41 -6.48
C GLU A 186 -26.44 6.92 -6.86
N GLU A 187 -27.38 6.56 -7.73
CA GLU A 187 -27.49 5.22 -8.30
C GLU A 187 -26.28 4.84 -9.15
N GLY A 188 -25.87 3.57 -9.08
CA GLY A 188 -24.78 3.01 -9.87
C GLY A 188 -23.39 3.35 -9.33
N GLN A 189 -23.28 3.96 -8.16
CA GLN A 189 -21.99 4.27 -7.56
C GLN A 189 -21.25 2.99 -7.15
N ILE A 190 -19.97 2.93 -7.49
CA ILE A 190 -19.04 1.88 -7.06
C ILE A 190 -18.05 2.50 -6.09
N GLY A 191 -17.67 1.78 -5.05
CA GLY A 191 -16.77 2.28 -4.03
C GLY A 191 -16.11 1.20 -3.21
N SER A 192 -15.14 1.59 -2.40
CA SER A 192 -14.58 0.69 -1.38
C SER A 192 -15.50 0.65 -0.17
N PHE A 193 -15.71 -0.54 0.38
CA PHE A 193 -16.42 -0.76 1.65
C PHE A 193 -15.49 -1.44 2.65
N GLN A 194 -15.00 -0.63 3.59
CA GLN A 194 -14.06 -1.06 4.62
C GLN A 194 -14.80 -1.30 5.95
N LYS A 195 -14.52 -2.42 6.60
CA LYS A 195 -15.10 -2.76 7.89
C LYS A 195 -14.72 -1.72 8.94
N PHE A 196 -15.73 -1.19 9.63
CA PHE A 196 -15.50 -0.24 10.70
C PHE A 196 -14.77 -0.92 11.87
N LYS A 197 -13.80 -0.20 12.44
CA LYS A 197 -13.02 -0.61 13.60
C LYS A 197 -13.03 0.51 14.62
N LYS A 198 -13.39 0.17 15.86
CA LYS A 198 -13.32 1.09 16.99
C LYS A 198 -11.86 1.25 17.42
N GLY A 199 -11.46 2.49 17.64
CA GLY A 199 -10.15 2.88 18.16
C GLY A 199 -10.08 4.38 18.36
N ILE A 200 -8.98 4.87 18.93
CA ILE A 200 -8.68 6.30 19.08
C ILE A 200 -7.68 6.68 17.99
N PRO A 201 -7.92 7.72 17.17
CA PRO A 201 -6.94 8.17 16.18
C PRO A 201 -5.58 8.41 16.85
N LEU A 202 -4.47 8.05 16.20
CA LEU A 202 -3.16 8.32 16.79
C LEU A 202 -2.90 9.83 16.96
N ALA A 203 -3.58 10.66 16.15
CA ALA A 203 -3.50 12.12 16.24
C ALA A 203 -4.16 12.68 17.51
N ASP A 204 -5.07 11.91 18.12
CA ASP A 204 -5.81 12.30 19.31
C ASP A 204 -5.18 11.74 20.60
N LEU A 205 -4.10 10.97 20.49
CA LEU A 205 -3.38 10.42 21.65
C LEU A 205 -2.46 11.46 22.27
N GLU A 206 -2.34 11.41 23.60
CA GLU A 206 -1.30 12.14 24.31
C GLU A 206 0.09 11.66 23.90
N ASN A 207 1.08 12.55 23.88
CA ASN A 207 2.46 12.25 23.46
C ASN A 207 3.05 11.05 24.20
N ASP A 208 2.82 10.94 25.51
CA ASP A 208 3.33 9.82 26.31
C ASP A 208 2.71 8.49 25.86
N THR A 209 1.43 8.48 25.49
CA THR A 209 0.78 7.27 24.96
C THR A 209 1.34 6.92 23.58
N LEU A 210 1.53 7.92 22.72
CA LEU A 210 2.10 7.74 21.38
C LEU A 210 3.53 7.16 21.43
N MET A 211 4.36 7.67 22.35
CA MET A 211 5.74 7.21 22.56
C MET A 211 5.82 5.80 23.17
N ASN A 212 4.75 5.33 23.82
CA ASN A 212 4.69 4.01 24.46
C ASN A 212 4.02 2.94 23.58
N ILE A 213 3.67 3.26 22.32
CA ILE A 213 3.18 2.25 21.37
C ILE A 213 4.27 1.21 21.15
N HIS A 214 3.89 -0.07 21.23
CA HIS A 214 4.82 -1.17 21.05
C HIS A 214 5.52 -1.11 19.68
N ILE A 215 6.85 -1.30 19.67
CA ILE A 215 7.67 -1.15 18.46
C ILE A 215 7.18 -2.02 17.29
N ASN A 216 6.69 -3.23 17.56
CA ASN A 216 6.18 -4.12 16.50
C ASN A 216 4.94 -3.54 15.80
N GLU A 217 4.11 -2.78 16.51
CA GLU A 217 2.92 -2.15 15.93
C GLU A 217 3.31 -0.97 15.02
N LEU A 218 4.34 -0.22 15.39
CA LEU A 218 4.93 0.82 14.55
C LEU A 218 5.64 0.22 13.33
N MET A 219 6.41 -0.86 13.52
CA MET A 219 7.17 -1.54 12.45
C MET A 219 6.24 -2.13 11.40
N LYS A 220 5.11 -2.70 11.82
CA LYS A 220 4.05 -3.17 10.92
C LYS A 220 3.62 -2.11 9.93
N MET A 221 3.32 -0.92 10.45
CA MET A 221 2.91 0.23 9.66
C MET A 221 4.04 0.71 8.76
N LEU A 222 5.29 0.75 9.26
CA LEU A 222 6.46 1.11 8.45
C LEU A 222 6.61 0.20 7.24
N VAL A 223 6.58 -1.12 7.46
CA VAL A 223 6.80 -2.11 6.41
C VAL A 223 5.70 -2.06 5.37
N ILE A 224 4.43 -2.06 5.79
CA ILE A 224 3.32 -2.07 4.82
C ILE A 224 3.27 -0.76 4.02
N ASP A 225 3.47 0.39 4.66
CA ASP A 225 3.39 1.66 3.96
C ASP A 225 4.60 1.91 3.04
N ILE A 226 5.80 1.39 3.36
CA ILE A 226 6.94 1.42 2.43
C ILE A 226 6.64 0.57 1.20
N ILE A 227 6.15 -0.66 1.39
CA ILE A 227 5.82 -1.56 0.27
C ILE A 227 4.79 -0.89 -0.63
N MET A 228 3.69 -0.39 -0.05
CA MET A 228 2.63 0.28 -0.80
C MET A 228 3.02 1.68 -1.29
N LEU A 229 4.13 2.26 -0.83
CA LEU A 229 4.48 3.67 -1.03
C LEU A 229 3.32 4.61 -0.65
N ASN A 230 2.86 4.50 0.60
CA ASN A 230 1.74 5.31 1.08
C ASN A 230 2.10 6.79 1.11
N THR A 231 1.47 7.57 0.23
CA THR A 231 1.70 9.02 0.12
C THR A 231 0.93 9.83 1.16
N ASP A 232 0.12 9.19 2.02
CA ASP A 232 -0.78 9.84 2.98
C ASP A 232 -0.88 9.16 4.35
N ARG A 233 0.21 8.56 4.84
CA ARG A 233 0.19 8.03 6.21
C ARG A 233 0.41 9.15 7.23
N HIS A 234 -0.63 9.84 7.71
CA HIS A 234 -0.51 10.67 8.92
C HIS A 234 -1.15 10.01 10.15
N LEU A 235 -0.94 10.58 11.35
CA LEU A 235 -1.47 10.06 12.62
C LEU A 235 -3.01 9.95 12.63
N GLY A 236 -3.72 10.79 11.88
CA GLY A 236 -5.18 10.67 11.70
C GLY A 236 -5.63 9.45 10.88
N ASN A 237 -4.73 8.85 10.08
CA ASN A 237 -5.02 7.69 9.23
C ASN A 237 -4.64 6.37 9.90
N ALA A 238 -4.41 6.39 11.21
CA ALA A 238 -4.18 5.21 12.01
C ALA A 238 -4.94 5.33 13.34
N PHE A 239 -5.42 4.22 13.87
CA PHE A 239 -6.07 4.15 15.18
C PHE A 239 -5.31 3.23 16.11
N LEU A 240 -5.31 3.54 17.40
CA LEU A 240 -4.96 2.60 18.46
C LEU A 240 -6.23 1.94 18.99
N THR A 241 -6.27 0.61 18.96
CA THR A 241 -7.36 -0.17 19.59
C THR A 241 -7.17 -0.25 21.10
N ASP A 242 -8.24 -0.62 21.80
CA ASP A 242 -8.23 -0.95 23.24
C ASP A 242 -7.22 -2.06 23.61
N LYS A 243 -6.84 -2.90 22.64
CA LYS A 243 -5.84 -3.96 22.79
C LYS A 243 -4.41 -3.51 22.48
N GLY A 244 -4.17 -2.21 22.30
CA GLY A 244 -2.86 -1.66 21.95
C GLY A 244 -2.41 -1.97 20.52
N SER A 245 -3.27 -2.51 19.65
CA SER A 245 -2.93 -2.75 18.24
C SER A 245 -3.28 -1.54 17.37
N ILE A 246 -2.37 -1.17 16.48
CA ILE A 246 -2.56 -0.18 15.43
C ILE A 246 -3.46 -0.75 14.32
N VAL A 247 -4.46 0.02 13.91
CA VAL A 247 -5.29 -0.22 12.73
C VAL A 247 -4.98 0.85 11.70
N LEU A 248 -4.74 0.46 10.46
CA LEU A 248 -4.36 1.33 9.36
C LEU A 248 -5.55 1.51 8.43
N ILE A 249 -6.05 2.74 8.34
CA ILE A 249 -7.16 3.10 7.45
C ILE A 249 -6.67 4.03 6.34
N ASP A 250 -7.57 4.35 5.42
CA ASP A 250 -7.36 5.34 4.36
C ASP A 250 -6.17 4.99 3.45
N GLN A 251 -6.23 3.83 2.80
CA GLN A 251 -5.21 3.35 1.87
C GLN A 251 -5.43 3.87 0.44
N GLY A 252 -6.40 4.75 0.20
CA GLY A 252 -6.71 5.29 -1.13
C GLY A 252 -5.53 6.02 -1.79
N SER A 253 -4.59 6.51 -0.99
CA SER A 253 -3.38 7.25 -1.43
C SER A 253 -2.11 6.38 -1.54
N THR A 254 -2.27 5.08 -1.75
CA THR A 254 -1.18 4.11 -1.92
C THR A 254 -0.91 3.79 -3.38
N PHE A 255 0.17 3.06 -3.67
CA PHE A 255 0.55 2.58 -4.99
C PHE A 255 0.73 3.71 -6.05
N PRO A 256 1.37 4.84 -5.72
CA PRO A 256 1.49 6.00 -6.63
C PRO A 256 2.16 5.67 -7.97
N GLY A 257 1.65 6.29 -9.04
CA GLY A 257 2.36 6.34 -10.33
C GLY A 257 3.59 7.26 -10.26
N LEU A 258 4.51 7.14 -11.23
CA LEU A 258 5.77 7.90 -11.24
C LEU A 258 5.56 9.42 -11.20
N ASP A 259 4.50 9.90 -11.84
CA ASP A 259 4.12 11.31 -11.83
C ASP A 259 3.70 11.82 -10.46
N SER A 260 3.07 10.97 -9.64
CA SER A 260 2.73 11.30 -8.25
C SER A 260 3.99 11.46 -7.41
N LEU A 261 4.91 10.50 -7.57
CA LEU A 261 6.19 10.50 -6.85
C LEU A 261 7.07 11.71 -7.20
N LYS A 262 6.90 12.31 -8.39
CA LYS A 262 7.62 13.52 -8.85
C LYS A 262 7.00 14.84 -8.39
N LYS A 263 5.66 14.89 -8.25
CA LYS A 263 4.89 16.15 -8.12
C LYS A 263 4.53 16.52 -6.69
N GLY A 264 4.72 15.64 -5.72
CA GLY A 264 4.56 16.03 -4.33
C GLY A 264 5.66 17.04 -3.97
N LYS A 265 5.25 18.15 -3.36
CA LYS A 265 6.21 19.08 -2.76
C LYS A 265 7.00 18.24 -1.76
N THR A 266 8.31 18.45 -1.71
CA THR A 266 9.32 17.63 -1.03
C THR A 266 9.09 17.37 0.46
N ASN A 267 8.06 17.95 1.09
CA ASN A 267 7.63 17.67 2.46
C ASN A 267 6.38 16.77 2.57
N ASP A 268 5.69 16.47 1.45
CA ASP A 268 4.38 15.78 1.43
C ASP A 268 4.46 14.40 0.73
N ASN A 269 5.65 13.91 0.38
CA ASN A 269 5.78 12.81 -0.59
C ASN A 269 5.37 11.44 -0.04
N LEU A 270 5.66 11.18 1.23
CA LEU A 270 5.27 9.97 1.95
C LEU A 270 4.97 10.41 3.38
N GLY A 271 3.86 9.96 3.97
CA GLY A 271 3.40 10.43 5.30
C GLY A 271 4.34 10.08 6.47
N PHE A 272 5.57 9.66 6.21
CA PHE A 272 6.48 9.11 7.20
C PHE A 272 7.09 10.14 8.16
N ASP A 273 6.81 11.43 8.01
CA ASP A 273 7.35 12.52 8.85
C ASP A 273 7.16 12.28 10.36
N TRP A 274 6.01 11.74 10.77
CA TRP A 274 5.79 11.43 12.18
C TRP A 274 6.48 10.13 12.60
N MET A 275 6.69 9.20 11.66
CA MET A 275 7.41 7.95 11.89
C MET A 275 8.88 8.26 12.21
N PHE A 276 9.46 9.31 11.61
CA PHE A 276 10.79 9.79 11.94
C PHE A 276 10.98 10.10 13.43
N ILE A 277 9.95 10.62 14.11
CA ILE A 277 10.01 10.99 15.53
C ILE A 277 10.08 9.73 16.40
N ASN A 278 9.35 8.68 16.02
CA ASN A 278 9.27 7.44 16.78
C ASN A 278 10.39 6.44 16.45
N PHE A 279 10.98 6.53 15.26
CA PHE A 279 12.04 5.63 14.77
C PHE A 279 13.47 6.18 14.91
N THR A 280 13.71 7.12 15.83
CA THR A 280 14.96 7.91 15.82
C THR A 280 16.22 7.13 16.23
N LYS A 281 16.11 6.02 16.96
CA LYS A 281 17.28 5.34 17.55
C LYS A 281 17.27 3.83 17.44
N GLU A 282 16.14 3.22 17.13
CA GLU A 282 16.00 1.77 17.12
C GLU A 282 16.33 1.18 15.77
N LYS A 283 17.06 0.06 15.81
CA LYS A 283 17.29 -0.78 14.63
C LYS A 283 16.02 -1.55 14.32
N ILE A 284 15.86 -1.99 13.07
CA ILE A 284 14.78 -2.90 12.72
C ILE A 284 14.98 -4.19 13.53
N PRO A 285 13.98 -4.69 14.29
CA PRO A 285 14.15 -5.89 15.09
C PRO A 285 14.40 -7.13 14.23
N VAL A 286 15.19 -8.11 14.71
CA VAL A 286 15.61 -9.29 13.93
C VAL A 286 14.43 -10.06 13.32
N ALA A 287 13.34 -10.26 14.06
CA ALA A 287 12.16 -10.93 13.52
C ALA A 287 11.54 -10.18 12.31
N TRP A 288 11.64 -8.86 12.28
CA TRP A 288 11.24 -8.06 11.11
C TRP A 288 12.22 -8.19 9.94
N HIS A 289 13.52 -8.38 10.20
CA HIS A 289 14.47 -8.72 9.14
C HIS A 289 14.08 -10.02 8.46
N GLU A 290 13.86 -11.06 9.26
CA GLU A 290 13.45 -12.38 8.79
C GLU A 290 12.17 -12.27 7.95
N LEU A 291 11.16 -11.52 8.44
CA LEU A 291 9.93 -11.33 7.68
C LEU A 291 10.18 -10.63 6.35
N ILE A 292 10.83 -9.46 6.36
CA ILE A 292 11.07 -8.66 5.15
C ILE A 292 11.84 -9.46 4.10
N LEU A 293 12.90 -10.17 4.50
CA LEU A 293 13.72 -10.99 3.61
C LEU A 293 13.00 -12.25 3.14
N SER A 294 12.00 -12.73 3.89
CA SER A 294 11.23 -13.91 3.52
C SER A 294 10.13 -13.67 2.49
N ILE A 295 9.75 -12.40 2.24
CA ILE A 295 8.71 -12.04 1.27
C ILE A 295 9.22 -12.36 -0.15
N PRO A 296 8.66 -13.34 -0.86
CA PRO A 296 8.99 -13.61 -2.26
C PRO A 296 8.30 -12.56 -3.16
N PRO A 297 9.04 -11.61 -3.78
CA PRO A 297 8.40 -10.49 -4.47
C PRO A 297 7.50 -10.95 -5.61
N ARG A 298 7.94 -11.91 -6.43
CA ARG A 298 7.14 -12.44 -7.56
C ARG A 298 5.81 -13.02 -7.08
N GLU A 299 5.83 -13.83 -6.03
CA GLU A 299 4.62 -14.44 -5.46
C GLU A 299 3.65 -13.37 -4.93
N LEU A 300 4.16 -12.37 -4.21
CA LEU A 300 3.35 -11.25 -3.73
C LEU A 300 2.64 -10.53 -4.89
N TYR A 301 3.39 -10.12 -5.92
CA TYR A 301 2.80 -9.36 -7.03
C TYR A 301 1.90 -10.21 -7.92
N THR A 302 2.19 -11.51 -8.09
CA THR A 302 1.24 -12.44 -8.72
C THR A 302 -0.08 -12.46 -7.96
N ASN A 303 -0.07 -12.60 -6.63
CA ASN A 303 -1.30 -12.59 -5.84
C ASN A 303 -2.06 -11.26 -5.95
N LEU A 304 -1.37 -10.12 -5.93
CA LEU A 304 -2.03 -8.81 -6.10
C LEU A 304 -2.69 -8.67 -7.48
N VAL A 305 -2.04 -9.16 -8.55
CA VAL A 305 -2.60 -9.14 -9.91
C VAL A 305 -3.77 -10.11 -10.05
N GLU A 306 -3.70 -11.28 -9.42
CA GLU A 306 -4.83 -12.22 -9.36
C GLU A 306 -6.05 -11.57 -8.69
N SER A 307 -5.87 -10.89 -7.55
CA SER A 307 -6.95 -10.14 -6.89
C SER A 307 -7.52 -9.02 -7.75
N LEU A 308 -6.69 -8.31 -8.53
CA LEU A 308 -7.16 -7.31 -9.49
C LEU A 308 -7.96 -7.94 -10.63
N ASN A 309 -7.53 -9.09 -11.14
CA ASN A 309 -8.23 -9.80 -12.20
C ASN A 309 -9.58 -10.33 -11.72
N GLU A 310 -9.64 -10.86 -10.48
CA GLU A 310 -10.90 -11.24 -9.84
C GLU A 310 -11.84 -10.04 -9.72
N LEU A 311 -11.33 -8.92 -9.20
CA LEU A 311 -12.11 -7.69 -9.10
C LEU A 311 -12.66 -7.22 -10.46
N GLN A 312 -11.82 -7.22 -11.50
CA GLN A 312 -12.21 -6.85 -12.86
C GLN A 312 -13.24 -7.84 -13.45
N SER A 313 -13.19 -9.11 -13.09
CA SER A 313 -14.17 -10.12 -13.52
C SER A 313 -15.56 -9.89 -12.90
N ILE A 314 -15.61 -9.40 -11.66
CA ILE A 314 -16.84 -9.05 -10.95
C ILE A 314 -17.42 -7.74 -11.51
N HIS A 315 -16.56 -6.79 -11.88
CA HIS A 315 -16.93 -5.46 -12.38
C HIS A 315 -16.35 -5.17 -13.79
N PRO A 316 -16.75 -5.91 -14.84
CA PRO A 316 -16.11 -5.87 -16.15
C PRO A 316 -16.22 -4.53 -16.90
N HIS A 317 -17.17 -3.68 -16.50
CA HIS A 317 -17.43 -2.38 -17.14
C HIS A 317 -16.81 -1.20 -16.39
N SER A 318 -16.13 -1.44 -15.27
CA SER A 318 -15.59 -0.39 -14.42
C SER A 318 -14.11 -0.18 -14.71
N SER A 319 -13.80 0.59 -15.76
CA SER A 319 -12.41 0.98 -16.09
C SER A 319 -11.68 1.67 -14.94
N ASP A 320 -12.45 2.28 -14.05
CA ASP A 320 -12.00 2.98 -12.85
C ASP A 320 -11.38 2.05 -11.80
N LEU A 321 -11.70 0.76 -11.85
CA LEU A 321 -11.12 -0.25 -10.95
C LEU A 321 -9.76 -0.76 -11.42
N ASN A 322 -9.29 -0.34 -12.60
CA ASN A 322 -8.01 -0.78 -13.15
C ASN A 322 -6.82 -0.01 -12.53
N ILE A 323 -5.69 -0.69 -12.38
CA ILE A 323 -4.41 -0.09 -11.98
C ILE A 323 -3.34 -0.41 -13.01
N SER A 324 -2.46 0.53 -13.30
CA SER A 324 -1.35 0.29 -14.24
C SER A 324 -0.30 -0.68 -13.64
N GLY A 325 0.34 -1.48 -14.48
CA GLY A 325 1.54 -2.24 -14.11
C GLY A 325 2.71 -1.35 -13.69
N ASN A 326 2.79 -0.08 -14.13
CA ASN A 326 3.83 0.87 -13.71
C ASN A 326 3.75 1.14 -12.20
N VAL A 327 2.52 1.15 -11.67
CA VAL A 327 2.25 1.32 -10.25
C VAL A 327 2.78 0.12 -9.45
N LEU A 328 2.55 -1.09 -9.96
CA LEU A 328 3.08 -2.32 -9.35
C LEU A 328 4.61 -2.38 -9.43
N PHE A 329 5.20 -1.90 -10.53
CA PHE A 329 6.66 -1.77 -10.66
C PHE A 329 7.26 -0.85 -9.59
N ASN A 330 6.63 0.30 -9.30
CA ASN A 330 7.10 1.22 -8.26
C ASN A 330 7.09 0.56 -6.88
N SER A 331 5.98 -0.12 -6.54
CA SER A 331 5.84 -0.92 -5.32
C SER A 331 6.87 -2.05 -5.26
N MET A 332 7.11 -2.74 -6.38
CA MET A 332 8.14 -3.80 -6.45
C MET A 332 9.52 -3.21 -6.15
N THR A 333 9.81 -2.05 -6.70
CA THR A 333 11.08 -1.34 -6.44
C THR A 333 11.22 -0.98 -4.97
N SER A 334 10.15 -0.58 -4.28
CA SER A 334 10.20 -0.26 -2.84
C SER A 334 10.41 -1.49 -1.97
N LEU A 335 9.77 -2.62 -2.29
CA LEU A 335 10.01 -3.90 -1.61
C LEU A 335 11.46 -4.36 -1.80
N LEU A 336 11.97 -4.36 -3.04
CA LEU A 336 13.35 -4.76 -3.32
C LEU A 336 14.36 -3.82 -2.65
N PHE A 337 14.07 -2.51 -2.62
CA PHE A 337 14.86 -1.53 -1.88
C PHE A 337 14.88 -1.85 -0.37
N LEU A 338 13.71 -2.13 0.23
CA LEU A 338 13.59 -2.49 1.64
C LEU A 338 14.35 -3.78 1.97
N GLN A 339 14.24 -4.81 1.13
CA GLN A 339 15.00 -6.06 1.27
C GLN A 339 16.51 -5.83 1.15
N HIS A 340 16.94 -5.02 0.18
CA HIS A 340 18.33 -4.64 0.02
C HIS A 340 18.85 -3.88 1.26
N TRP A 341 18.06 -2.95 1.81
CA TRP A 341 18.41 -2.22 3.03
C TRP A 341 18.60 -3.16 4.21
N VAL A 342 17.61 -4.02 4.48
CA VAL A 342 17.62 -4.96 5.60
C VAL A 342 18.78 -5.94 5.50
N LYS A 343 19.11 -6.40 4.29
CA LYS A 343 20.21 -7.32 4.03
C LYS A 343 21.59 -6.69 4.25
N ASN A 344 21.78 -5.42 3.89
CA ASN A 344 23.10 -4.80 3.83
C ASN A 344 23.40 -3.80 4.95
N ALA A 345 22.39 -3.26 5.63
CA ALA A 345 22.61 -2.21 6.64
C ALA A 345 21.58 -2.11 7.76
N GLY A 346 20.40 -2.73 7.63
CA GLY A 346 19.34 -2.60 8.65
C GLY A 346 19.78 -3.03 10.06
N GLN A 347 20.79 -3.90 10.17
CA GLN A 347 21.35 -4.34 11.45
C GLN A 347 22.33 -3.34 12.06
N GLU A 348 22.86 -2.42 11.25
CA GLU A 348 23.87 -1.45 11.65
C GLU A 348 23.28 -0.06 11.85
N LEU A 349 22.25 0.29 11.09
CA LEU A 349 21.67 1.63 11.06
C LEU A 349 20.27 1.68 11.71
N PRO A 350 19.92 2.81 12.36
CA PRO A 350 18.54 3.06 12.79
C PRO A 350 17.56 3.05 11.62
N SER A 351 16.32 2.66 11.89
CA SER A 351 15.22 2.69 10.91
C SER A 351 14.92 4.09 10.37
N ARG A 352 15.28 5.16 11.10
CA ARG A 352 15.26 6.53 10.58
C ARG A 352 16.06 6.71 9.29
N GLU A 353 17.21 6.05 9.15
CA GLU A 353 18.06 6.20 7.96
C GLU A 353 17.43 5.55 6.73
N LEU A 354 16.64 4.48 6.92
CA LEU A 354 15.81 3.92 5.85
C LEU A 354 14.79 4.96 5.38
N LEU A 355 14.08 5.60 6.31
CA LEU A 355 13.05 6.59 5.98
C LEU A 355 13.62 7.81 5.23
N ARG A 356 14.88 8.20 5.48
CA ARG A 356 15.58 9.26 4.73
C ARG A 356 15.78 8.93 3.25
N CYS A 357 15.83 7.65 2.90
CA CYS A 357 15.90 7.26 1.50
C CYS A 357 14.60 7.60 0.73
N PHE A 358 13.49 7.81 1.45
CA PHE A 358 12.15 8.00 0.92
C PHE A 358 11.64 9.44 1.02
N ILE A 359 12.20 10.27 1.91
CA ILE A 359 11.83 11.68 2.05
C ILE A 359 12.92 12.58 1.47
N SER A 360 12.54 13.72 0.90
CA SER A 360 13.50 14.72 0.47
C SER A 360 14.13 15.40 1.67
N GLU A 361 15.45 15.45 1.72
CA GLU A 361 16.14 16.18 2.78
C GLU A 361 16.27 17.64 2.40
N ARG A 362 15.89 18.54 3.31
CA ARG A 362 16.22 19.96 3.24
C ARG A 362 17.55 20.20 3.95
N ILE A 363 18.60 20.39 3.17
CA ILE A 363 19.94 20.69 3.67
C ILE A 363 20.03 22.23 3.83
N PRO A 364 20.19 22.75 5.07
CA PRO A 364 20.37 24.19 5.28
C PRO A 364 21.65 24.67 4.60
N TYR A 365 21.66 25.91 4.12
CA TYR A 365 22.91 26.64 3.85
C TYR A 365 23.61 26.92 5.18
N LEU A 366 24.25 25.94 5.79
CA LEU A 366 25.19 26.16 6.87
C LEU A 366 26.58 26.05 6.25
N TYR A 367 27.33 27.15 6.29
CA TYR A 367 28.67 27.38 5.74
C TYR A 367 28.76 27.93 4.32
N ALA A 368 28.34 29.19 4.17
CA ALA A 368 29.14 30.15 3.41
C ALA A 368 29.08 31.49 4.15
N VAL A 369 30.22 32.16 4.29
CA VAL A 369 30.41 33.46 4.94
C VAL A 369 30.66 33.40 6.45
N LYS A 370 31.89 33.02 6.80
CA LYS A 370 32.73 34.02 7.49
C LYS A 370 34.04 34.18 6.75
N LYS A 371 34.26 35.44 6.38
CA LYS A 371 35.29 36.00 5.54
C LYS A 371 36.63 35.92 6.27
N ASP A 372 37.31 34.79 6.19
CA ASP A 372 38.76 34.78 6.32
C ASP A 372 39.41 33.57 5.65
N ALA A 373 40.60 33.83 5.11
CA ALA A 373 41.16 33.13 3.98
C ALA A 373 41.72 31.73 4.26
N SER A 374 41.64 30.90 3.22
CA SER A 374 42.58 29.82 2.88
C SER A 374 42.55 28.53 3.73
N LYS A 375 41.76 27.55 3.25
CA LYS A 375 42.14 26.13 2.99
C LYS A 375 41.05 25.09 3.24
N GLU A 376 39.92 25.40 3.90
CA GLU A 376 38.95 24.35 4.27
C GLU A 376 37.75 24.18 3.33
N ILE A 377 37.48 25.14 2.44
CA ILE A 377 36.26 25.10 1.59
C ILE A 377 36.37 24.07 0.44
N THR A 378 37.58 23.67 0.07
CA THR A 378 37.80 22.81 -1.11
C THR A 378 37.48 21.33 -0.87
N THR A 379 37.39 20.89 0.38
CA THR A 379 37.28 19.45 0.70
C THR A 379 35.84 18.96 0.71
N LEU A 380 34.88 19.79 1.19
CA LEU A 380 33.46 19.41 1.26
C LEU A 380 32.71 19.62 -0.07
N GLN A 381 33.13 20.57 -0.89
CA GLN A 381 32.61 20.71 -2.26
C GLN A 381 33.05 19.55 -3.16
N ALA A 382 34.25 19.00 -3.00
CA ALA A 382 34.71 17.88 -3.81
C ALA A 382 33.97 16.55 -3.52
N GLN A 383 33.41 16.37 -2.31
CA GLN A 383 32.75 15.13 -1.89
C GLN A 383 31.24 15.11 -2.20
N SER A 384 30.59 16.27 -2.29
CA SER A 384 29.20 16.38 -2.76
C SER A 384 29.02 16.18 -4.28
N ILE A 385 30.11 16.19 -5.05
CA ILE A 385 30.06 16.30 -6.53
C ILE A 385 29.82 14.97 -7.24
N HIS A 386 30.02 13.81 -6.59
CA HIS A 386 30.02 12.55 -7.34
C HIS A 386 28.63 12.08 -7.82
N ASN A 387 27.54 12.60 -7.25
CA ASN A 387 26.16 12.36 -7.72
C ASN A 387 25.53 13.56 -8.46
N PHE A 388 26.30 14.61 -8.78
CA PHE A 388 25.77 15.91 -9.24
C PHE A 388 26.29 16.37 -10.62
N GLU A 389 26.90 15.49 -11.42
CA GLU A 389 27.50 15.90 -12.69
C GLU A 389 26.49 16.25 -13.80
N ARG A 390 25.18 15.99 -13.61
CA ARG A 390 24.17 16.28 -14.65
C ARG A 390 23.56 17.69 -14.61
N ASN A 391 23.84 18.51 -13.59
CA ASN A 391 23.25 19.86 -13.47
C ASN A 391 24.19 20.92 -12.87
N LYS A 392 25.51 20.71 -12.98
CA LYS A 392 26.58 21.52 -12.36
C LYS A 392 26.51 23.01 -12.72
N ASN A 393 26.22 23.33 -13.98
CA ASN A 393 26.26 24.71 -14.48
C ASN A 393 25.04 25.53 -14.06
N THR A 394 23.85 24.92 -14.02
CA THR A 394 22.62 25.58 -13.58
C THR A 394 22.64 25.82 -12.07
N LEU A 395 23.16 24.84 -11.31
CA LEU A 395 23.28 24.93 -9.86
C LEU A 395 24.31 25.99 -9.45
N ALA A 396 25.49 26.01 -10.09
CA ALA A 396 26.53 27.01 -9.81
C ALA A 396 26.05 28.45 -10.06
N ASN A 397 25.36 28.69 -11.17
CA ASN A 397 24.88 30.03 -11.52
C ASN A 397 23.75 30.52 -10.59
N THR A 398 22.90 29.61 -10.10
CA THR A 398 21.82 29.97 -9.18
C THR A 398 22.36 30.18 -7.76
N LEU A 399 23.32 29.35 -7.34
CA LEU A 399 24.01 29.44 -6.05
C LEU A 399 24.81 30.75 -5.94
N ASP A 400 25.54 31.15 -6.99
CA ASP A 400 26.30 32.42 -6.99
C ASP A 400 25.38 33.64 -6.88
N ASN A 401 24.23 33.64 -7.56
CA ASN A 401 23.26 34.75 -7.46
C ASN A 401 22.59 34.80 -6.07
N ASP A 402 22.16 33.67 -5.52
CA ASP A 402 21.52 33.63 -4.20
C ASP A 402 22.50 33.97 -3.06
N LEU A 403 23.79 33.60 -3.21
CA LEU A 403 24.87 34.00 -2.30
C LEU A 403 25.19 35.49 -2.39
N GLN A 404 25.22 36.07 -3.59
CA GLN A 404 25.41 37.52 -3.79
C GLN A 404 24.25 38.34 -3.22
N GLU A 405 23.04 37.77 -3.19
CA GLU A 405 21.83 38.40 -2.65
C GLU A 405 21.62 38.15 -1.14
N GLY A 406 22.54 37.45 -0.47
CA GLY A 406 22.46 37.20 0.98
C GLY A 406 21.28 36.32 1.41
N LYS A 407 20.74 35.50 0.49
CA LYS A 407 19.61 34.62 0.81
C LYS A 407 20.10 33.38 1.56
N SER A 408 19.57 33.18 2.77
CA SER A 408 19.62 31.86 3.43
C SER A 408 18.58 30.95 2.76
N GLY A 409 19.01 29.94 2.01
CA GLY A 409 18.13 28.95 1.39
C GLY A 409 18.19 27.58 2.06
N TYR A 410 17.54 26.60 1.43
CA TYR A 410 17.73 25.17 1.68
C TYR A 410 17.84 24.47 0.32
N TYR A 411 18.70 23.47 0.20
CA TYR A 411 18.65 22.54 -0.93
C TYR A 411 17.74 21.37 -0.58
N ALA A 412 16.75 21.09 -1.43
CA ALA A 412 16.00 19.84 -1.35
C ALA A 412 16.65 18.81 -2.28
N THR A 413 17.06 17.67 -1.75
CA THR A 413 17.51 16.53 -2.56
C THR A 413 16.30 15.70 -3.00
N ASP A 414 16.37 15.13 -4.21
CA ASP A 414 15.47 14.06 -4.59
C ASP A 414 15.75 12.85 -3.67
N PRO A 415 14.73 12.16 -3.14
CA PRO A 415 14.96 10.96 -2.33
C PRO A 415 15.74 9.91 -3.14
N VAL A 416 16.68 9.21 -2.49
CA VAL A 416 17.48 8.14 -3.13
C VAL A 416 16.58 7.13 -3.83
N PHE A 417 15.51 6.72 -3.16
CA PHE A 417 14.51 5.80 -3.70
C PHE A 417 13.90 6.30 -5.02
N LEU A 418 13.55 7.59 -5.10
CA LEU A 418 12.92 8.17 -6.28
C LEU A 418 13.85 8.12 -7.49
N THR A 419 15.14 8.34 -7.29
CA THR A 419 16.16 8.21 -8.34
C THR A 419 16.22 6.77 -8.86
N VAL A 420 16.26 5.78 -7.96
CA VAL A 420 16.25 4.36 -8.31
C VAL A 420 15.02 4.03 -9.16
N VAL A 421 13.83 4.42 -8.72
CA VAL A 421 12.58 4.17 -9.46
C VAL A 421 12.62 4.80 -10.84
N LYS A 422 12.99 6.09 -10.95
CA LYS A 422 13.03 6.82 -12.23
C LYS A 422 13.98 6.13 -13.23
N GLU A 423 15.17 5.76 -12.78
CA GLU A 423 16.17 5.14 -13.64
C GLU A 423 15.81 3.71 -14.01
N ALA A 424 15.36 2.91 -13.03
CA ALA A 424 14.95 1.53 -13.26
C ALA A 424 13.74 1.47 -14.19
N TRP A 425 12.75 2.34 -13.99
CA TRP A 425 11.58 2.40 -14.86
C TRP A 425 11.97 2.75 -16.31
N LYS A 426 12.80 3.77 -16.50
CA LYS A 426 13.26 4.18 -17.83
C LYS A 426 14.01 3.06 -18.55
N GLU A 427 14.85 2.33 -17.83
CA GLU A 427 15.58 1.19 -18.37
C GLU A 427 14.63 0.03 -18.70
N PHE A 428 13.73 -0.32 -17.79
CA PHE A 428 12.72 -1.37 -17.99
C PHE A 428 11.81 -1.07 -19.19
N GLU A 429 11.26 0.14 -19.27
CA GLU A 429 10.43 0.59 -20.40
C GLU A 429 11.16 0.48 -21.74
N SER A 430 12.49 0.70 -21.76
CA SER A 430 13.27 0.55 -22.98
C SER A 430 13.38 -0.91 -23.46
N THR A 431 13.24 -1.88 -22.54
CA THR A 431 13.21 -3.32 -22.85
C THR A 431 11.86 -3.79 -23.40
N LEU A 432 10.81 -3.00 -23.22
CA LEU A 432 9.47 -3.35 -23.70
C LEU A 432 9.33 -3.07 -25.21
N PRO A 433 8.51 -3.89 -25.92
CA PRO A 433 8.11 -3.59 -27.29
C PRO A 433 7.55 -2.17 -27.42
N PRO A 434 7.80 -1.43 -28.52
CA PRO A 434 7.33 -0.04 -28.65
C PRO A 434 5.83 0.17 -28.41
N LYS A 435 5.00 -0.81 -28.77
CA LYS A 435 3.53 -0.82 -28.57
C LYS A 435 3.10 -0.99 -27.10
N GLU A 436 4.03 -1.38 -26.23
CA GLU A 436 3.83 -1.66 -24.80
C GLU A 436 4.59 -0.65 -23.92
N ARG A 437 5.14 0.42 -24.50
CA ARG A 437 5.76 1.51 -23.73
C ARG A 437 4.71 2.49 -23.20
N GLY A 438 5.01 3.18 -22.11
CA GLY A 438 4.09 4.08 -21.42
C GLY A 438 3.36 3.38 -20.27
N GLU A 439 2.04 3.48 -20.25
CA GLU A 439 1.21 2.85 -19.22
C GLU A 439 0.99 1.37 -19.55
N ILE A 440 1.61 0.46 -18.78
CA ILE A 440 1.51 -0.97 -19.05
C ILE A 440 0.38 -1.61 -18.24
N SER A 441 -0.14 -2.75 -18.70
CA SER A 441 -1.09 -3.54 -17.93
C SER A 441 -0.41 -4.32 -16.78
N PRO A 442 -1.13 -4.68 -15.70
CA PRO A 442 -0.59 -5.58 -14.68
C PRO A 442 -0.08 -6.92 -15.23
N LYS A 443 -0.74 -7.44 -16.27
CA LYS A 443 -0.31 -8.65 -16.96
C LYS A 443 1.03 -8.45 -17.67
N THR A 444 1.18 -7.38 -18.44
CA THR A 444 2.45 -7.02 -19.11
C THR A 444 3.59 -6.88 -18.10
N PHE A 445 3.33 -6.28 -16.94
CA PHE A 445 4.32 -6.21 -15.86
C PHE A 445 4.79 -7.61 -15.41
N LEU A 446 3.87 -8.55 -15.18
CA LEU A 446 4.22 -9.92 -14.79
C LEU A 446 4.90 -10.72 -15.91
N ASP A 447 4.45 -10.55 -17.15
CA ASP A 447 5.02 -11.22 -18.33
C ASP A 447 6.51 -10.83 -18.51
N HIS A 448 6.89 -9.63 -18.06
CA HIS A 448 8.26 -9.10 -18.10
C HIS A 448 8.94 -9.04 -16.72
N TRP A 449 8.46 -9.80 -15.74
CA TRP A 449 8.94 -9.78 -14.34
C TRP A 449 10.47 -9.90 -14.22
N GLU A 450 11.08 -10.87 -14.91
CA GLU A 450 12.51 -11.18 -14.77
C GLU A 450 13.38 -9.99 -15.19
N SER A 451 13.00 -9.28 -16.26
CA SER A 451 13.65 -8.05 -16.70
C SER A 451 13.51 -6.95 -15.65
N ALA A 452 12.28 -6.74 -15.15
CA ALA A 452 12.01 -5.72 -14.13
C ALA A 452 12.83 -5.94 -12.85
N GLU A 453 12.82 -7.17 -12.32
CA GLU A 453 13.54 -7.56 -11.11
C GLU A 453 15.06 -7.43 -11.28
N GLN A 454 15.61 -7.89 -12.42
CA GLN A 454 17.03 -7.81 -12.69
C GLN A 454 17.51 -6.35 -12.81
N ILE A 455 16.76 -5.50 -13.49
CA ILE A 455 17.08 -4.07 -13.64
C ILE A 455 17.09 -3.39 -12.27
N VAL A 456 16.02 -3.56 -11.48
CA VAL A 456 15.95 -2.96 -10.15
C VAL A 456 17.09 -3.47 -9.26
N SER A 457 17.31 -4.78 -9.22
CA SER A 457 18.38 -5.39 -8.41
C SER A 457 19.77 -4.88 -8.82
N THR A 458 20.01 -4.68 -10.11
CA THR A 458 21.26 -4.10 -10.62
C THR A 458 21.44 -2.65 -10.16
N LYS A 459 20.38 -1.83 -10.19
CA LYS A 459 20.42 -0.46 -9.65
C LYS A 459 20.71 -0.45 -8.16
N LEU A 460 20.02 -1.29 -7.40
CA LEU A 460 20.21 -1.38 -5.95
C LEU A 460 21.62 -1.85 -5.58
N THR A 461 22.19 -2.83 -6.29
CA THR A 461 23.55 -3.32 -6.04
C THR A 461 24.61 -2.25 -6.35
N ARG A 462 24.33 -1.36 -7.29
CA ARG A 462 25.21 -0.23 -7.64
C ARG A 462 25.09 0.95 -6.68
N LEU A 463 24.05 1.01 -5.85
CA LEU A 463 24.05 1.93 -4.71
C LEU A 463 25.13 1.46 -3.76
N THR A 464 26.34 2.00 -3.90
CA THR A 464 27.38 1.68 -2.93
C THR A 464 26.96 2.30 -1.63
N PHE A 465 26.73 1.46 -0.62
CA PHE A 465 26.32 1.89 0.71
C PHE A 465 27.30 2.92 1.32
N LYS A 466 28.52 3.02 0.78
CA LYS A 466 29.52 4.04 1.07
C LYS A 466 29.04 5.46 0.71
N GLU A 467 28.34 5.67 -0.40
CA GLU A 467 27.82 6.99 -0.82
C GLU A 467 26.60 7.40 0.02
N THR A 468 25.73 6.44 0.37
CA THR A 468 24.56 6.67 1.25
C THR A 468 24.99 6.91 2.71
N ASN A 469 25.98 6.15 3.20
CA ASN A 469 26.57 6.34 4.53
C ASN A 469 27.44 7.58 4.64
N GLN A 470 28.18 7.98 3.60
CA GLN A 470 29.04 9.16 3.66
C GLN A 470 28.21 10.44 3.78
N LEU A 471 27.10 10.55 3.03
CA LEU A 471 26.12 11.63 3.19
C LEU A 471 25.48 11.66 4.58
N ALA A 472 25.12 10.50 5.14
CA ALA A 472 24.55 10.42 6.48
C ALA A 472 25.58 10.74 7.58
N ARG A 473 26.82 10.22 7.49
CA ARG A 473 27.87 10.35 8.50
C ARG A 473 28.50 11.75 8.55
N GLU A 474 28.73 12.40 7.41
CA GLU A 474 29.33 13.75 7.34
C GLU A 474 28.43 14.82 8.00
N TYR A 475 27.12 14.64 7.96
CA TYR A 475 26.16 15.51 8.67
C TYR A 475 26.24 15.38 10.20
N PHE A 476 26.64 14.22 10.73
CA PHE A 476 26.70 13.95 12.17
C PHE A 476 28.08 14.19 12.79
N SER A 477 29.17 14.24 12.00
CA SER A 477 30.48 14.65 12.49
C SER A 477 30.58 16.15 12.80
N ALA A 478 29.52 16.93 12.53
CA ALA A 478 29.49 18.38 12.73
C ALA A 478 28.43 18.86 13.75
N LYS A 479 27.93 17.98 14.63
CA LYS A 479 27.11 18.39 15.79
C LYS A 479 27.83 18.23 17.11
#